data_AF-A0A382FXT5-F1
#
_entry.id   AF-A0A382FXT5-F1
#
_cell.length_a   1.000
_cell.length_b   1.000
_cell.length_c   1.000
_cell.angle_alpha   90.00
_cell.angle_beta   90.00
_cell.angle_gamma   90.00
#
_symmetry.space_group_name_H-M   'P 1'
#
loop_
_entity.id
_entity.type
_entity.pdbx_description
1 polymer ?
#
loop_
_entity_poly.entity_id
_entity_poly.type
_entity_poly.pdbx_seq_one_letter_code
_entity_poly.pdbx_strand_id
1 'polypeptide(L)'
;MKKTYFEDFKVGQVIELGSCTVTKEEIIAFARDFDPQPFHIDEEAAERSIYGGLIASGWHTGSLLMRLIFEGLLSNAASMGSPGQDELRWLKPVRPGDTL
;
A
#
# COMPACT_ATOMS: atom_id res chain seq x y z
N MET A 1 -18.80 -9.42 -17.84
CA MET A 1 -19.43 -8.89 -16.61
C MET A 1 -19.84 -7.45 -16.84
N LYS A 2 -20.93 -6.99 -16.21
CA LYS A 2 -21.30 -5.57 -16.22
C LYS A 2 -20.20 -4.78 -15.48
N LYS A 3 -19.68 -3.72 -16.10
CA LYS A 3 -18.73 -2.82 -15.43
C LYS A 3 -19.49 -1.89 -14.48
N THR A 4 -18.83 -1.52 -13.38
CA THR A 4 -19.29 -0.46 -12.46
C THR A 4 -18.99 0.90 -13.07
N TYR A 5 -20.00 1.75 -13.19
CA TYR A 5 -19.90 3.12 -13.67
C TYR A 5 -20.06 4.12 -12.52
N PHE A 6 -19.86 5.41 -12.81
CA PHE A 6 -19.93 6.47 -11.80
C PHE A 6 -21.31 6.52 -11.12
N GLU A 7 -22.38 6.37 -11.90
CA GLU A 7 -23.76 6.38 -11.44
C GLU A 7 -24.15 5.19 -10.54
N ASP A 8 -23.33 4.13 -10.49
CA ASP A 8 -23.58 2.98 -9.63
C ASP A 8 -23.10 3.23 -8.18
N PHE A 9 -22.29 4.26 -7.92
CA PHE A 9 -21.80 4.61 -6.59
C PHE A 9 -22.83 5.40 -5.77
N LYS A 10 -22.86 5.16 -4.46
CA LYS A 10 -23.70 5.91 -3.51
C LYS A 10 -22.84 6.67 -2.51
N VAL A 11 -23.27 7.87 -2.14
CA VAL A 11 -22.62 8.64 -1.07
C VAL A 11 -22.62 7.82 0.22
N GLY A 12 -21.46 7.72 0.85
CA GLY A 12 -21.26 6.91 2.07
C GLY A 12 -21.11 5.41 1.84
N GLN A 13 -21.04 4.95 0.58
CA GLN A 13 -20.77 3.55 0.27
C GLN A 13 -19.41 3.12 0.80
N VAL A 14 -19.38 1.96 1.45
CA VAL A 14 -18.15 1.29 1.89
C VAL A 14 -17.91 0.09 0.99
N ILE A 15 -16.67 -0.08 0.55
CA ILE A 15 -16.22 -1.21 -0.27
C ILE A 15 -15.06 -1.85 0.47
N GLU A 16 -15.24 -3.11 0.88
CA GLU A 16 -14.19 -3.92 1.48
C GLU A 16 -13.26 -4.45 0.38
N LEU A 17 -11.97 -4.14 0.45
CA LEU A 17 -10.98 -4.45 -0.59
C LEU A 17 -10.21 -5.76 -0.35
N GLY A 18 -10.48 -6.43 0.77
CA GLY A 18 -9.69 -7.56 1.23
C GLY A 18 -8.43 -7.12 1.98
N SER A 19 -7.44 -8.01 2.06
CA SER A 19 -6.25 -7.81 2.86
C SER A 19 -5.00 -8.42 2.22
N CYS A 20 -3.81 -7.93 2.58
CA CYS A 20 -2.55 -8.55 2.20
C CYS A 20 -1.54 -8.59 3.34
N THR A 21 -0.86 -9.73 3.49
CA THR A 21 0.27 -9.85 4.42
C THR A 21 1.55 -9.39 3.75
N VAL A 22 2.28 -8.49 4.40
CA VAL A 22 3.50 -7.89 3.86
C VAL A 22 4.70 -8.69 4.32
N THR A 23 5.48 -9.21 3.37
CA THR A 23 6.71 -9.95 3.69
C THR A 23 7.92 -9.04 3.76
N LYS A 24 8.96 -9.49 4.48
CA LYS A 24 10.26 -8.81 4.52
C LYS A 24 10.87 -8.68 3.12
N GLU A 25 10.74 -9.74 2.33
CA GLU A 25 11.30 -9.85 0.99
C GLU A 25 10.68 -8.81 0.06
N GLU A 26 9.35 -8.63 0.10
CA GLU A 26 8.65 -7.59 -0.66
C GLU A 26 9.06 -6.19 -0.22
N ILE A 27 9.21 -5.96 1.10
CA ILE A 27 9.68 -4.68 1.64
C ILE A 27 11.04 -4.31 1.06
N ILE A 28 12.02 -5.22 1.16
CA ILE A 28 13.38 -4.97 0.70
C ILE A 28 13.42 -4.84 -0.82
N ALA A 29 12.68 -5.70 -1.55
CA ALA A 29 12.63 -5.67 -3.00
C ALA A 29 12.09 -4.32 -3.52
N PHE A 30 10.96 -3.86 -3.00
CA PHE A 30 10.40 -2.56 -3.36
C PHE A 30 11.36 -1.42 -3.01
N ALA A 31 11.90 -1.44 -1.78
CA ALA A 31 12.74 -0.36 -1.29
C ALA A 31 14.05 -0.22 -2.10
N ARG A 32 14.64 -1.32 -2.57
CA ARG A 32 15.86 -1.27 -3.41
C ARG A 32 15.66 -0.46 -4.69
N ASP A 33 14.47 -0.54 -5.28
CA ASP A 33 14.19 0.13 -6.55
C ASP A 33 13.69 1.57 -6.36
N PHE A 34 12.93 1.84 -5.29
CA PHE A 34 12.17 3.09 -5.17
C PHE A 34 12.48 3.94 -3.94
N ASP A 35 12.99 3.35 -2.85
CA ASP A 35 13.25 4.06 -1.60
C ASP A 35 14.36 3.39 -0.77
N PRO A 36 15.63 3.42 -1.21
CA PRO A 36 16.71 2.60 -0.66
C PRO A 36 17.31 3.19 0.63
N GLN A 37 16.47 3.80 1.48
CA GLN A 37 16.91 4.28 2.79
C GLN A 37 17.30 3.09 3.68
N PRO A 38 18.35 3.19 4.52
CA PRO A 38 18.90 2.04 5.23
C PRO A 38 17.88 1.25 6.05
N PHE A 39 16.93 1.93 6.70
CA PHE A 39 15.89 1.29 7.52
C PHE A 39 14.78 0.56 6.73
N HIS A 40 14.87 0.54 5.40
CA HIS A 40 14.02 -0.25 4.51
C HIS A 40 14.74 -1.44 3.86
N ILE A 41 16.08 -1.46 3.85
CA ILE A 41 16.87 -2.44 3.09
C ILE A 41 17.91 -3.21 3.91
N ASP A 42 18.25 -2.74 5.10
CA ASP A 42 19.28 -3.30 5.98
C ASP A 42 18.72 -3.40 7.41
N GLU A 43 18.63 -4.62 7.92
CA GLU A 43 18.04 -4.89 9.24
C GLU A 43 18.86 -4.30 10.39
N GLU A 44 20.19 -4.41 10.33
CA GLU A 44 21.04 -3.88 11.41
C GLU A 44 21.00 -2.35 11.45
N ALA A 45 20.97 -1.71 10.28
CA ALA A 45 20.78 -0.27 10.19
C ALA A 45 19.38 0.14 10.68
N ALA A 46 18.36 -0.67 10.38
CA ALA A 46 17.00 -0.43 10.84
C ALA A 46 16.86 -0.57 12.37
N GLU A 47 17.52 -1.56 12.99
CA GLU A 47 17.59 -1.75 14.44
C GLU A 47 18.24 -0.56 15.15
N ARG A 48 19.28 0.02 14.54
CA ARG A 48 19.96 1.22 15.06
C ARG A 48 19.19 2.53 14.79
N SER A 49 18.11 2.48 14.00
CA SER A 49 17.28 3.65 13.69
C SER A 49 16.22 3.91 14.76
N ILE A 50 15.52 5.04 14.65
CA ILE A 50 14.38 5.37 15.53
C ILE A 50 13.22 4.35 15.43
N TYR A 51 13.21 3.54 14.37
CA TYR A 51 12.16 2.55 14.14
C TYR A 51 12.41 1.23 14.88
N GLY A 52 13.64 0.98 15.34
CA GLY A 52 14.00 -0.22 16.10
C GLY A 52 13.81 -1.53 15.34
N GLY A 53 13.89 -1.50 14.01
CA GLY A 53 13.67 -2.65 13.14
C GLY A 53 13.21 -2.24 11.74
N LEU A 54 13.22 -3.21 10.82
CA LEU A 54 12.88 -3.01 9.42
C LEU A 54 11.42 -2.56 9.24
N ILE A 55 11.19 -1.56 8.40
CA ILE A 55 9.85 -1.08 8.06
C ILE A 55 9.68 -0.98 6.55
N ALA A 56 8.46 -1.12 6.05
CA ALA A 56 8.14 -0.82 4.66
C ALA A 56 8.31 0.68 4.37
N SER A 57 8.70 1.02 3.15
CA SER A 57 8.54 2.38 2.65
C SER A 57 7.06 2.78 2.69
N GLY A 58 6.76 4.04 3.01
CA GLY A 58 5.40 4.57 2.90
C GLY A 58 4.84 4.39 1.49
N TRP A 59 5.68 4.58 0.47
CA TRP A 59 5.30 4.38 -0.93
C TRP A 59 4.98 2.92 -1.25
N HIS A 60 5.69 1.95 -0.65
CA HIS A 60 5.34 0.53 -0.77
C HIS A 60 3.93 0.28 -0.22
N THR A 61 3.62 0.85 0.95
CA THR A 61 2.28 0.75 1.56
C THR A 61 1.20 1.35 0.65
N GLY A 62 1.46 2.51 0.06
CA GLY A 62 0.56 3.12 -0.93
C GLY A 62 0.36 2.26 -2.18
N SER A 63 1.41 1.63 -2.69
CA SER A 63 1.32 0.71 -3.83
C SER A 63 0.52 -0.55 -3.50
N LEU A 64 0.66 -1.11 -2.29
CA LEU A 64 -0.15 -2.25 -1.84
C LEU A 64 -1.64 -1.88 -1.74
N LEU A 65 -1.98 -0.71 -1.20
CA LEU A 65 -3.36 -0.21 -1.19
C LEU A 65 -3.90 -0.09 -2.63
N MET A 66 -3.11 0.45 -3.56
CA MET A 66 -3.53 0.55 -4.96
C MET A 66 -3.78 -0.83 -5.59
N ARG A 67 -2.99 -1.86 -5.25
CA ARG A 67 -3.23 -3.25 -5.66
C ARG A 67 -4.57 -3.77 -5.14
N LEU A 68 -4.86 -3.58 -3.84
CA LEU A 68 -6.13 -3.97 -3.24
C LEU A 68 -7.32 -3.23 -3.86
N ILE A 69 -7.19 -1.93 -4.15
CA ILE A 69 -8.19 -1.14 -4.87
C ILE A 69 -8.44 -1.72 -6.27
N PHE A 70 -7.38 -2.11 -6.99
CA PHE A 70 -7.53 -2.71 -8.30
C PHE A 70 -8.26 -4.05 -8.23
N GLU A 71 -7.81 -4.94 -7.37
CA GLU A 71 -8.39 -6.28 -7.21
C GLU A 71 -9.85 -6.22 -6.76
N GLY A 72 -10.14 -5.42 -5.73
CA GLY A 72 -11.47 -5.31 -5.12
C GLY A 72 -12.48 -4.42 -5.84
N LEU A 73 -12.01 -3.47 -6.67
CA LEU A 73 -12.90 -2.48 -7.32
C LEU A 73 -12.59 -2.25 -8.80
N LEU A 74 -11.37 -1.80 -9.12
CA LEU A 74 -11.12 -1.23 -10.46
C LEU A 74 -11.05 -2.28 -11.56
N SER A 75 -10.73 -3.53 -11.25
CA SER A 75 -10.71 -4.65 -12.20
C SER A 75 -12.05 -4.83 -12.94
N ASN A 76 -13.16 -4.39 -12.32
CA ASN A 76 -14.50 -4.44 -12.86
C ASN A 76 -15.18 -3.06 -12.99
N ALA A 77 -14.41 -1.97 -12.99
CA ALA A 77 -14.93 -0.61 -13.14
C ALA A 77 -14.61 -0.01 -14.51
N ALA A 78 -15.36 1.02 -14.92
CA ALA A 78 -15.07 1.86 -16.08
C ALA A 78 -14.04 2.97 -15.78
N SER A 79 -13.22 2.80 -14.74
CA SER A 79 -12.22 3.79 -14.30
C SER A 79 -11.07 3.93 -15.30
N MET A 80 -10.61 5.16 -15.50
CA MET A 80 -9.51 5.52 -16.42
C MET A 80 -8.36 6.27 -15.70
N GLY A 81 -8.34 6.24 -14.37
CA GLY A 81 -7.32 6.90 -13.54
C GLY A 81 -7.92 7.86 -12.51
N SER A 82 -7.12 8.19 -11.49
CA SER A 82 -7.44 9.19 -10.47
C SER A 82 -6.69 10.49 -10.74
N PRO A 83 -7.27 11.68 -10.49
CA PRO A 83 -6.54 12.95 -10.52
C PRO A 83 -5.46 13.06 -9.43
N GLY A 84 -5.54 12.25 -8.36
CA GLY A 84 -4.57 12.26 -7.27
C GLY A 84 -5.07 11.61 -5.99
N GLN A 85 -4.33 11.83 -4.91
CA GLN A 85 -4.72 11.50 -3.54
C GLN A 85 -4.46 12.74 -2.66
N ASP A 86 -5.41 13.08 -1.80
CA ASP A 86 -5.24 14.10 -0.78
C ASP A 86 -4.97 13.46 0.59
N GLU A 87 -4.40 14.24 1.51
CA GLU A 87 -4.26 13.87 2.93
C GLU A 87 -3.51 12.56 3.24
N LEU A 88 -2.63 12.10 2.33
CA LEU A 88 -1.80 10.91 2.59
C LEU A 88 -0.86 11.12 3.79
N ARG A 89 -0.94 10.25 4.79
CA ARG A 89 -0.12 10.30 6.02
C ARG A 89 0.32 8.90 6.44
N TRP A 90 1.60 8.75 6.78
CA TRP A 90 2.18 7.52 7.32
C TRP A 90 2.13 7.54 8.85
N LEU A 91 0.98 7.17 9.42
CA LEU A 91 0.74 7.29 10.87
C LEU A 91 1.52 6.26 11.68
N LYS A 92 1.69 5.05 11.14
CA LYS A 92 2.43 3.96 11.76
C LYS A 92 3.24 3.22 10.70
N PRO A 93 4.44 2.75 11.05
CA PRO A 93 5.24 1.95 10.12
C PRO A 93 4.66 0.55 9.95
N VAL A 94 4.58 0.08 8.70
CA VAL A 94 4.26 -1.32 8.36
C VAL A 94 5.51 -2.18 8.53
N ARG A 95 5.36 -3.34 9.16
CA ARG A 95 6.44 -4.29 9.48
C ARG A 95 6.29 -5.59 8.69
N PRO A 96 7.39 -6.35 8.52
CA PRO A 96 7.31 -7.72 8.07
C PRO A 96 6.31 -8.52 8.93
N GLY A 97 5.37 -9.20 8.27
CA GLY A 97 4.33 -10.01 8.91
C GLY A 97 3.03 -9.25 9.21
N ASP A 98 2.99 -7.93 9.07
CA ASP A 98 1.74 -7.17 9.19
C ASP A 98 0.77 -7.55 8.07
N THR A 99 -0.52 -7.58 8.39
CA THR A 99 -1.61 -7.70 7.41
C THR A 99 -2.33 -6.36 7.31
N LEU A 100 -2.36 -5.80 6.10
CA LEU A 100 -3.08 -4.59 5.73
C LEU A 100 -4.45 -4.93 5.16
#